data_AF-C0P7I0-F1
#
_entry.id   AF-C0P7I0-F1
#
_cell.length_a   1.000
_cell.length_b   1.000
_cell.length_c   1.000
_cell.angle_alpha   90.00
_cell.angle_beta   90.00
_cell.angle_gamma   90.00
#
_symmetry.space_group_name_H-M   'P 1'
#
loop_
_entity.id
_entity.type
_entity.pdbx_description
1 polymer ?
#
loop_
_entity_poly.entity_id
_entity_poly.type
_entity_poly.pdbx_seq_one_letter_code
_entity_poly.pdbx_strand_id
1 'polypeptide(L)'
;MIQRTWERVMLASSLDHVVVATDDERIAECCRGFGADVIMTSASCKNGSERCCEALKKLDKHYDIVVNIQGDEPLIEPEIIDGVVMSLQRAPDAVFSTAVTSLKPEDAFDTNRVKCVVDNLGYAIYFSRGLIPFNKSGNANPKYPYLLHLGIAGFDSKFLKIYPELPPTPLQMEEDLEQLKVLENGYRMKQHIFLYGDQSGP
;
A
#
# COMPACT_ATOMS: atom_id res chain seq x y z
N MET A 1 -16.69 -6.62 8.66
CA MET A 1 -15.70 -5.71 8.08
C MET A 1 -14.95 -6.40 6.96
N ILE A 2 -14.17 -7.46 7.25
CA ILE A 2 -13.41 -8.22 6.25
C ILE A 2 -14.21 -8.66 5.01
N GLN A 3 -15.46 -9.12 5.17
CA GLN A 3 -16.31 -9.48 4.03
C GLN A 3 -16.55 -8.29 3.09
N ARG A 4 -16.85 -7.10 3.62
CA ARG A 4 -17.05 -5.90 2.80
C ARG A 4 -15.77 -5.50 2.10
N THR A 5 -14.63 -5.57 2.79
CA THR A 5 -13.32 -5.33 2.19
C THR A 5 -13.07 -6.29 1.03
N TRP A 6 -13.30 -7.59 1.24
CA TRP A 6 -13.15 -8.60 0.20
C TRP A 6 -14.09 -8.35 -0.99
N GLU A 7 -15.38 -8.08 -0.76
CA GLU A 7 -16.35 -7.75 -1.80
C GLU A 7 -15.92 -6.54 -2.63
N ARG A 8 -15.30 -5.52 -2.01
CA ARG A 8 -14.74 -4.36 -2.71
C ARG A 8 -13.48 -4.70 -3.51
N VAL A 9 -12.57 -5.48 -2.94
CA VAL A 9 -11.35 -5.94 -3.62
C VAL A 9 -11.68 -6.76 -4.87
N MET A 10 -12.72 -7.60 -4.80
CA MET A 10 -13.18 -8.41 -5.93
C MET A 10 -13.72 -7.60 -7.12
N LEU A 11 -13.97 -6.29 -6.95
CA LEU A 11 -14.35 -5.40 -8.05
C LEU A 11 -13.14 -4.83 -8.81
N ALA A 12 -11.92 -5.02 -8.31
CA ALA A 12 -10.70 -4.60 -9.00
C ALA A 12 -10.48 -5.46 -10.26
N SER A 13 -10.17 -4.80 -11.39
CA SER A 13 -10.05 -5.46 -12.69
C SER A 13 -8.69 -6.07 -12.95
N SER A 14 -7.67 -5.65 -12.19
CA SER A 14 -6.27 -6.02 -12.40
C SER A 14 -5.80 -7.23 -11.59
N LEU A 15 -6.64 -7.81 -10.73
CA LEU A 15 -6.28 -8.91 -9.84
C LEU A 15 -6.69 -10.27 -10.44
N ASP A 16 -5.72 -11.14 -10.69
CA ASP A 16 -5.97 -12.50 -11.16
C ASP A 16 -6.44 -13.45 -10.05
N HIS A 17 -6.12 -13.13 -8.80
CA HIS A 17 -6.40 -13.98 -7.64
C HIS A 17 -6.44 -13.15 -6.36
N VAL A 18 -7.46 -13.36 -5.53
CA VAL A 18 -7.65 -12.67 -4.25
C VAL A 18 -7.71 -13.71 -3.14
N VAL A 19 -6.81 -13.60 -2.16
CA VAL A 19 -6.77 -14.48 -0.99
C VAL A 19 -6.82 -13.68 0.30
N VAL A 20 -7.47 -14.21 1.32
CA VAL A 20 -7.38 -13.72 2.69
C VAL A 20 -6.26 -14.48 3.39
N ALA A 21 -5.22 -13.77 3.84
CA ALA A 21 -4.15 -14.33 4.65
C ALA A 21 -4.44 -14.06 6.15
N THR A 22 -4.57 -15.10 6.95
CA THR A 22 -4.88 -14.98 8.40
C THR A 22 -4.16 -16.05 9.21
N ASP A 23 -3.94 -15.83 10.49
CA ASP A 23 -3.46 -16.82 11.46
C ASP A 23 -4.58 -17.37 12.37
N ASP A 24 -5.77 -16.75 12.32
CA ASP A 24 -6.92 -17.11 13.15
C ASP A 24 -7.94 -17.94 12.37
N GLU A 25 -8.21 -19.15 12.85
CA GLU A 25 -9.16 -20.08 12.21
C GLU A 25 -10.60 -19.53 12.21
N ARG A 26 -10.98 -18.70 13.18
CA ARG A 26 -12.32 -18.08 13.22
C ARG A 26 -12.50 -17.09 12.07
N ILE A 27 -11.44 -16.35 11.74
CA ILE A 27 -11.42 -15.45 10.57
C ILE A 27 -11.45 -16.29 9.30
N ALA A 28 -10.66 -17.37 9.24
CA ALA A 28 -10.62 -18.27 8.10
C ALA A 28 -11.98 -18.89 7.78
N GLU A 29 -12.67 -19.44 8.79
CA GLU A 29 -14.00 -20.02 8.66
C GLU A 29 -15.03 -18.98 8.19
N CYS A 30 -15.00 -17.78 8.79
CA CYS A 30 -15.84 -16.67 8.35
C CYS A 30 -15.60 -16.33 6.88
N CYS A 31 -14.34 -16.25 6.43
CA CYS A 31 -13.98 -15.91 5.07
C CYS A 31 -14.39 -16.97 4.04
N ARG A 32 -14.17 -18.25 4.37
CA ARG A 32 -14.65 -19.36 3.55
C ARG A 32 -16.18 -19.35 3.44
N GLY A 33 -16.89 -18.93 4.49
CA GLY A 33 -18.35 -18.82 4.52
C GLY A 33 -18.95 -17.88 3.47
N PHE A 34 -18.20 -16.86 3.03
CA PHE A 34 -18.60 -15.97 1.93
C PHE A 34 -17.85 -16.22 0.62
N GLY A 35 -17.13 -17.34 0.51
CA GLY A 35 -16.50 -17.80 -0.73
C GLY A 35 -15.10 -17.23 -1.00
N ALA A 36 -14.46 -16.61 -0.01
CA ALA A 36 -13.07 -16.18 -0.16
C ALA A 36 -12.11 -17.36 -0.04
N ASP A 37 -11.09 -17.37 -0.91
CA ASP A 37 -9.93 -18.22 -0.74
C ASP A 37 -9.10 -17.75 0.47
N VAL A 38 -8.68 -18.70 1.30
CA VAL A 38 -7.98 -18.41 2.56
C VAL A 38 -6.65 -19.14 2.63
N ILE A 39 -5.59 -18.41 2.95
CA ILE A 39 -4.28 -18.97 3.25
C ILE A 39 -3.98 -18.76 4.73
N MET A 40 -3.83 -19.87 5.47
CA MET A 40 -3.36 -19.80 6.85
C MET A 40 -1.89 -19.38 6.86
N THR A 41 -1.54 -18.42 7.70
CA THR A 41 -0.20 -17.86 7.87
C THR A 41 0.23 -17.93 9.34
N SER A 42 1.51 -17.75 9.63
CA SER A 42 2.04 -17.80 10.97
C SER A 42 1.64 -16.57 11.79
N ALA A 43 1.31 -16.79 13.06
CA ALA A 43 1.17 -15.72 14.05
C ALA A 43 2.49 -14.99 14.34
N SER A 44 3.62 -15.50 13.86
CA SER A 44 4.93 -14.86 13.98
C SER A 44 5.19 -13.78 12.94
N CYS A 45 4.32 -13.61 11.93
CA CYS A 45 4.44 -12.51 10.97
C CYS A 45 4.32 -11.17 11.70
N LYS A 46 5.35 -10.33 11.60
CA LYS A 46 5.40 -9.06 12.34
C LYS A 46 4.47 -8.00 11.76
N ASN A 47 4.15 -8.12 10.47
CA ASN A 47 3.30 -7.19 9.75
C ASN A 47 2.61 -7.83 8.54
N GLY A 48 1.75 -7.05 7.88
CA GLY A 48 1.04 -7.48 6.68
C GLY A 48 1.97 -7.85 5.53
N SER A 49 3.10 -7.16 5.37
CA SER A 49 4.07 -7.43 4.30
C SER A 49 4.74 -8.80 4.45
N GLU A 50 5.16 -9.17 5.67
CA GLU A 50 5.67 -10.52 5.97
C GLU A 50 4.57 -11.59 5.77
N ARG A 51 3.33 -11.29 6.17
CA ARG A 51 2.18 -12.17 5.97
C ARG A 51 1.88 -12.42 4.50
N CYS A 52 1.93 -11.39 3.65
CA CYS A 52 1.82 -11.52 2.20
C CYS A 52 2.95 -12.38 1.61
N CYS A 53 4.18 -12.21 2.10
CA CYS A 53 5.31 -13.04 1.66
C CYS A 53 5.13 -14.51 2.03
N GLU A 54 4.65 -14.81 3.24
CA GLU A 54 4.34 -16.18 3.65
C GLU A 54 3.19 -16.77 2.83
N ALA A 55 2.12 -16.01 2.61
CA ALA A 55 0.99 -16.45 1.79
C ALA A 55 1.42 -16.75 0.34
N LEU A 56 2.23 -15.87 -0.27
CA LEU A 56 2.79 -16.09 -1.61
C LEU A 56 3.61 -17.38 -1.70
N LYS A 57 4.40 -17.71 -0.67
CA LYS A 57 5.20 -18.96 -0.62
C LYS A 57 4.33 -20.22 -0.54
N LYS A 58 3.10 -20.11 -0.06
CA LYS A 58 2.13 -21.23 0.06
C LYS A 58 1.26 -21.40 -1.18
N LEU A 59 1.32 -20.48 -2.14
CA LEU A 59 0.61 -20.57 -3.41
C LEU A 59 1.46 -21.31 -4.44
N ASP A 60 0.89 -22.31 -5.09
CA ASP A 60 1.57 -23.12 -6.13
C ASP A 60 1.62 -22.44 -7.52
N LYS A 61 1.38 -21.13 -7.58
CA LYS A 61 1.32 -20.35 -8.82
C LYS A 61 2.33 -19.20 -8.79
N HIS A 62 2.82 -18.85 -9.96
CA HIS A 62 3.63 -17.65 -10.15
C HIS A 62 2.74 -16.42 -10.29
N TYR A 63 3.11 -15.36 -9.59
CA TYR A 63 2.50 -14.04 -9.68
C TYR A 63 3.61 -13.01 -9.88
N ASP A 64 3.36 -12.00 -10.71
CA ASP A 64 4.32 -10.93 -10.95
C ASP A 64 4.24 -9.87 -9.85
N ILE A 65 3.03 -9.48 -9.45
CA ILE A 65 2.76 -8.44 -8.45
C ILE A 65 1.88 -9.00 -7.33
N VAL A 66 2.18 -8.63 -6.09
CA VAL A 66 1.34 -8.89 -4.92
C VAL A 66 0.87 -7.56 -4.34
N VAL A 67 -0.43 -7.42 -4.09
CA VAL A 67 -0.99 -6.24 -3.42
C VAL A 67 -1.44 -6.62 -2.02
N ASN A 68 -0.85 -5.98 -1.02
CA ASN A 68 -1.27 -6.04 0.37
C ASN A 68 -2.39 -5.01 0.61
N ILE A 69 -3.58 -5.52 0.91
CA ILE A 69 -4.79 -4.74 1.19
C ILE A 69 -5.23 -5.10 2.61
N GLN A 70 -5.33 -4.08 3.48
CA GLN A 70 -5.69 -4.31 4.87
C GLN A 70 -7.14 -4.79 5.00
N GLY A 71 -7.38 -5.76 5.88
CA GLY A 71 -8.71 -6.38 6.05
C GLY A 71 -9.77 -5.47 6.65
N ASP A 72 -9.37 -4.32 7.17
CA ASP A 72 -10.17 -3.30 7.83
C ASP A 72 -10.46 -2.06 6.96
N GLU A 73 -10.25 -2.17 5.64
CA GLU A 73 -10.55 -1.12 4.65
C GLU A 73 -11.83 -1.40 3.84
N PRO A 74 -13.04 -1.38 4.45
CA PRO A 74 -14.28 -1.74 3.78
C PRO A 74 -14.74 -0.73 2.72
N LEU A 75 -14.05 0.42 2.62
CA LEU A 75 -14.35 1.50 1.69
C LEU A 75 -13.24 1.69 0.64
N ILE A 76 -12.31 0.74 0.51
CA ILE A 76 -11.30 0.79 -0.54
C ILE A 76 -11.98 0.91 -1.91
N GLU A 77 -11.49 1.85 -2.73
CA GLU A 77 -11.93 2.02 -4.11
C GLU A 77 -11.16 1.05 -5.02
N PRO A 78 -11.84 0.23 -5.84
CA PRO A 78 -11.19 -0.71 -6.76
C PRO A 78 -10.17 -0.05 -7.68
N GLU A 79 -10.42 1.19 -8.11
CA GLU A 79 -9.54 1.96 -8.97
C GLU A 79 -8.19 2.27 -8.30
N ILE A 80 -8.14 2.37 -6.97
CA ILE A 80 -6.90 2.53 -6.23
C ILE A 80 -6.05 1.26 -6.33
N ILE A 81 -6.69 0.09 -6.21
CA ILE A 81 -6.03 -1.21 -6.32
C ILE A 81 -5.46 -1.37 -7.74
N ASP A 82 -6.29 -1.11 -8.75
CA ASP A 82 -5.89 -1.17 -10.16
C ASP A 82 -4.75 -0.19 -10.47
N GLY A 83 -4.84 1.04 -9.96
CA GLY A 83 -3.82 2.06 -10.10
C GLY A 83 -2.46 1.66 -9.50
N VAL A 84 -2.46 0.98 -8.35
CA VAL A 84 -1.24 0.44 -7.72
C VAL A 84 -0.62 -0.64 -8.61
N VAL A 85 -1.39 -1.63 -9.06
CA VAL A 85 -0.89 -2.69 -9.96
C VAL A 85 -0.30 -2.10 -11.24
N MET A 86 -1.05 -1.21 -11.90
CA MET A 86 -0.62 -0.57 -13.14
C MET A 86 0.62 0.31 -12.96
N SER A 87 0.79 0.92 -11.79
CA SER A 87 1.97 1.74 -11.48
C SER A 87 3.26 0.91 -11.49
N LEU A 88 3.23 -0.30 -10.92
CA LEU A 88 4.36 -1.22 -10.98
C LEU A 88 4.60 -1.75 -12.40
N GLN A 89 3.54 -2.15 -13.11
CA GLN A 89 3.67 -2.65 -14.50
C GLN A 89 4.32 -1.62 -15.43
N ARG A 90 4.07 -0.32 -15.21
CA ARG A 90 4.60 0.78 -16.03
C ARG A 90 5.95 1.32 -15.55
N ALA A 91 6.45 0.86 -14.40
CA ALA A 91 7.71 1.32 -13.81
C ALA A 91 8.61 0.10 -13.53
N PRO A 92 9.25 -0.49 -14.55
CA PRO A 92 10.05 -1.72 -14.40
C PRO A 92 11.30 -1.55 -13.51
N ASP A 93 11.65 -0.32 -13.17
CA ASP A 93 12.72 0.05 -12.25
C ASP A 93 12.23 0.27 -10.80
N ALA A 94 10.92 0.20 -10.55
CA ALA A 94 10.33 0.17 -9.22
C ALA A 94 10.06 -1.27 -8.79
N VAL A 95 10.20 -1.51 -7.48
CA VAL A 95 9.90 -2.81 -6.86
C VAL A 95 8.68 -2.76 -5.94
N PHE A 96 8.19 -1.54 -5.70
CA PHE A 96 7.05 -1.28 -4.83
C PHE A 96 6.19 -0.16 -5.44
N SER A 97 4.89 -0.21 -5.19
CA SER A 97 3.99 0.90 -5.45
C SER A 97 2.99 1.08 -4.33
N THR A 98 2.55 2.32 -4.12
CA THR A 98 1.43 2.64 -3.23
C THR A 98 0.61 3.76 -3.83
N ALA A 99 -0.49 4.11 -3.18
CA ALA A 99 -1.37 5.17 -3.60
C ALA A 99 -1.31 6.37 -2.66
N VAL A 100 -1.49 7.55 -3.26
CA VAL A 100 -1.62 8.82 -2.56
C VAL A 100 -2.83 9.57 -3.10
N THR A 101 -3.43 10.41 -2.27
CA THR A 101 -4.53 11.30 -2.66
C THR A 101 -4.29 12.72 -2.17
N SER A 102 -5.16 13.66 -2.54
CA SER A 102 -5.11 15.03 -2.03
C SER A 102 -5.32 15.05 -0.50
N LEU A 103 -4.37 15.63 0.21
CA LEU A 103 -4.52 15.93 1.63
C LEU A 103 -5.36 17.20 1.81
N LYS A 104 -6.34 17.15 2.70
CA LYS A 104 -7.12 18.34 3.05
C LYS A 104 -6.29 19.28 3.93
N PRO A 105 -6.35 20.61 3.75
CA PRO A 105 -5.56 21.54 4.55
C PRO A 105 -5.74 21.39 6.06
N GLU A 106 -6.94 21.04 6.53
CA GLU A 106 -7.21 20.79 7.95
C GLU A 106 -6.46 19.58 8.53
N ASP A 107 -6.11 18.60 7.68
CA ASP A 107 -5.40 17.38 8.06
C ASP A 107 -3.86 17.56 8.03
N ALA A 108 -3.36 18.74 7.65
CA ALA A 108 -1.95 18.96 7.34
C ALA A 108 -0.99 18.57 8.49
N PHE A 109 -1.38 18.86 9.72
CA PHE A 109 -0.58 18.63 10.92
C PHE A 109 -0.98 17.37 11.70
N ASP A 110 -1.96 16.60 11.22
CA ASP A 110 -2.30 15.32 11.83
C ASP A 110 -1.20 14.28 11.53
N THR A 111 -0.60 13.74 12.60
CA THR A 111 0.50 12.76 12.52
C THR A 111 0.04 11.35 12.16
N ASN A 112 -1.27 11.09 12.22
CA ASN A 112 -1.86 9.86 11.71
C ASN A 112 -2.05 9.90 10.18
N ARG A 113 -2.05 11.10 9.60
CA ARG A 113 -2.15 11.33 8.15
C ARG A 113 -0.73 11.39 7.58
N VAL A 114 -0.24 10.26 7.06
CA VAL A 114 1.12 10.19 6.50
C VAL A 114 1.19 10.98 5.19
N LYS A 115 2.12 11.93 5.10
CA LYS A 115 2.36 12.69 3.88
C LYS A 115 3.38 11.98 3.00
N CYS A 116 3.28 12.16 1.68
CA CYS A 116 4.25 11.69 0.71
C CYS A 116 4.70 12.87 -0.17
N VAL A 117 5.99 12.91 -0.51
CA VAL A 117 6.51 13.77 -1.58
C VAL A 117 7.04 12.91 -2.71
N VAL A 118 6.80 13.35 -3.95
CA VAL A 118 7.18 12.63 -5.16
C VAL A 118 8.06 13.46 -6.06
N ASP A 119 8.85 12.80 -6.90
CA ASP A 119 9.59 13.45 -7.99
C ASP A 119 8.67 13.75 -9.20
N ASN A 120 9.22 14.42 -10.21
CA ASN A 120 8.48 14.76 -11.43
C ASN A 120 8.05 13.55 -12.26
N LEU A 121 8.57 12.36 -11.94
CA LEU A 121 8.21 11.10 -12.58
C LEU A 121 7.24 10.29 -11.69
N GLY A 122 6.79 10.80 -10.55
CA GLY A 122 5.87 10.13 -9.64
C GLY A 122 6.50 9.01 -8.81
N TYR A 123 7.83 9.00 -8.62
CA TYR A 123 8.46 8.14 -7.62
C TYR A 123 8.46 8.83 -6.25
N ALA A 124 8.27 8.06 -5.19
CA ALA A 124 8.38 8.61 -3.84
C ALA A 124 9.80 9.10 -3.58
N ILE A 125 9.91 10.33 -3.09
CA ILE A 125 11.14 10.89 -2.53
C ILE A 125 11.18 10.58 -1.02
N TYR A 126 10.06 10.80 -0.30
CA TYR A 126 10.01 10.58 1.15
C TYR A 126 8.56 10.49 1.68
N PHE A 127 8.38 9.80 2.80
CA PHE A 127 7.13 9.74 3.57
C PHE A 127 7.38 10.26 4.99
N SER A 128 6.41 10.97 5.57
CA SER A 128 6.57 11.55 6.91
C SER A 128 5.23 11.78 7.60
N ARG A 129 5.22 11.61 8.91
CA ARG A 129 4.09 12.02 9.77
C ARG A 129 4.05 13.54 9.96
N GLY A 130 5.19 14.23 9.83
CA GLY A 130 5.27 15.69 9.74
C GLY A 130 4.82 16.24 8.37
N LEU A 131 4.44 17.52 8.33
CA LEU A 131 4.03 18.19 7.10
C LEU A 131 5.20 18.33 6.12
N ILE A 132 5.09 17.69 4.96
CA ILE A 132 6.07 17.76 3.88
C ILE A 132 5.40 18.00 2.51
N PRO A 133 5.99 18.84 1.62
CA PRO A 133 7.15 19.67 1.90
C PRO A 133 6.81 20.83 2.85
N PHE A 134 7.73 21.12 3.75
CA PHE A 134 7.60 22.27 4.63
C PHE A 134 7.94 23.55 3.86
N ASN A 135 7.32 24.66 4.23
CA ASN A 135 7.56 25.95 3.58
C ASN A 135 7.93 27.02 4.62
N LYS A 136 8.52 28.12 4.14
CA LYS A 136 9.06 29.19 5.02
C LYS A 136 8.01 29.88 5.90
N SER A 137 6.73 29.78 5.54
CA SER A 137 5.65 30.40 6.33
C SER A 137 5.34 29.62 7.61
N GLY A 138 5.82 28.37 7.72
CA GLY A 138 5.49 27.48 8.84
C GLY A 138 4.07 26.92 8.83
N ASN A 139 3.27 27.28 7.82
CA ASN A 139 1.87 26.89 7.69
C ASN A 139 1.65 26.04 6.43
N ALA A 140 0.61 25.20 6.42
CA ALA A 140 0.20 24.51 5.20
C ALA A 140 -0.19 25.51 4.11
N ASN A 141 0.38 25.38 2.91
CA ASN A 141 0.00 26.19 1.77
C ASN A 141 -1.28 25.62 1.12
N PRO A 142 -2.44 26.29 1.19
CA PRO A 142 -3.70 25.75 0.65
C PRO A 142 -3.70 25.60 -0.88
N LYS A 143 -2.72 26.20 -1.58
CA LYS A 143 -2.56 26.06 -3.04
C LYS A 143 -1.59 24.95 -3.44
N TYR A 144 -0.84 24.39 -2.48
CA TYR A 144 0.09 23.31 -2.77
C TYR A 144 -0.66 21.96 -2.66
N PRO A 145 -0.53 21.05 -3.65
CA PRO A 145 -1.18 19.75 -3.62
C PRO A 145 -0.43 18.79 -2.70
N TYR A 146 -0.63 18.93 -1.39
CA TYR A 146 -0.10 17.98 -0.41
C TYR A 146 -0.70 16.59 -0.65
N LEU A 147 0.12 15.55 -0.56
CA LEU A 147 -0.30 14.18 -0.83
C LEU A 147 -0.40 13.38 0.47
N LEU A 148 -1.56 12.77 0.68
CA LEU A 148 -1.88 11.82 1.74
C LEU A 148 -1.63 10.40 1.23
N HIS A 149 -0.80 9.63 1.93
CA HIS A 149 -0.58 8.20 1.66
C HIS A 149 -1.78 7.36 2.14
N LEU A 150 -2.18 6.37 1.33
CA LEU A 150 -3.39 5.57 1.53
C LEU A 150 -3.15 4.17 2.13
N GLY A 151 -1.91 3.77 2.40
CA GLY A 151 -1.64 2.53 3.16
C GLY A 151 -1.80 1.21 2.40
N ILE A 152 -2.12 1.25 1.09
CA ILE A 152 -2.10 0.08 0.20
C ILE A 152 -0.69 -0.17 -0.33
N ALA A 153 -0.23 -1.41 -0.44
CA ALA A 153 1.13 -1.71 -0.88
C ALA A 153 1.17 -2.78 -1.98
N GLY A 154 1.57 -2.39 -3.18
CA GLY A 154 1.93 -3.30 -4.28
C GLY A 154 3.41 -3.62 -4.25
N PHE A 155 3.77 -4.88 -4.48
CA PHE A 155 5.14 -5.36 -4.52
C PHE A 155 5.38 -6.13 -5.81
N ASP A 156 6.56 -5.94 -6.42
CA ASP A 156 7.13 -6.98 -7.27
C ASP A 156 7.34 -8.25 -6.43
N SER A 157 6.91 -9.40 -6.94
CA SER A 157 6.88 -10.65 -6.18
C SER A 157 8.26 -11.18 -5.82
N LYS A 158 9.31 -10.82 -6.59
CA LYS A 158 10.69 -11.17 -6.25
C LYS A 158 11.18 -10.27 -5.11
N PHE A 159 10.86 -8.99 -5.16
CA PHE A 159 11.17 -8.07 -4.07
C PHE A 159 10.43 -8.38 -2.78
N LEU A 160 9.16 -8.80 -2.82
CA LEU A 160 8.42 -9.22 -1.63
C LEU A 160 9.10 -10.38 -0.89
N LYS A 161 9.84 -11.25 -1.61
CA LYS A 161 10.64 -12.32 -1.00
C LYS A 161 11.92 -11.82 -0.32
N ILE A 162 12.43 -10.67 -0.74
CA ILE A 162 13.61 -10.00 -0.17
C ILE A 162 13.22 -9.12 1.03
N TYR A 163 12.05 -8.49 0.99
CA TYR A 163 11.61 -7.51 1.99
C TYR A 163 11.74 -7.96 3.47
N PRO A 164 11.34 -9.19 3.85
CA PRO A 164 11.49 -9.68 5.23
C PRO A 164 12.95 -9.79 5.70
N GLU A 165 13.89 -9.97 4.76
CA GLU A 165 15.32 -10.11 5.05
C GLU A 165 16.02 -8.75 5.20
N LEU A 166 15.36 -7.65 4.79
CA LEU A 166 15.90 -6.31 4.98
C LEU A 166 15.86 -5.94 6.48
N PRO A 167 17.00 -5.50 7.06
CA PRO A 167 17.02 -5.07 8.46
C PRO A 167 16.18 -3.80 8.64
N PRO A 168 15.64 -3.56 9.84
CA PRO A 168 15.02 -2.28 10.15
C PRO A 168 15.98 -1.12 9.93
N THR A 169 15.48 0.00 9.44
CA THR A 169 16.29 1.17 9.09
C THR A 169 15.95 2.38 9.96
N PRO A 170 16.88 3.35 10.14
CA PRO A 170 16.68 4.48 11.04
C PRO A 170 15.40 5.29 10.77
N LEU A 171 15.09 5.66 9.52
CA LEU A 171 13.88 6.45 9.23
C LEU A 171 12.61 5.62 9.41
N GLN A 172 12.62 4.35 9.01
CA GLN A 172 11.51 3.41 9.30
C GLN A 172 11.19 3.39 10.80
N MET A 173 12.20 3.28 11.66
CA MET A 173 12.01 3.18 13.10
C MET A 173 11.59 4.51 13.73
N GLU A 174 12.13 5.63 13.26
CA GLU A 174 11.81 6.96 13.78
C GLU A 174 10.39 7.41 13.39
N GLU A 175 9.99 7.21 12.14
CA GLU A 175 8.66 7.59 11.65
C GLU A 175 7.61 6.51 11.89
N ASP A 176 8.02 5.28 12.26
CA ASP A 176 7.15 4.11 12.34
C ASP A 176 6.36 3.90 11.02
N LEU A 177 7.10 3.83 9.91
CA LEU A 177 6.59 3.71 8.54
C LEU A 177 7.36 2.65 7.75
N GLU A 178 6.72 1.50 7.49
CA GLU A 178 7.32 0.34 6.82
C GLU A 178 7.94 0.63 5.46
N GLN A 179 7.28 1.46 4.66
CA GLN A 179 7.72 1.80 3.31
C GLN A 179 9.06 2.56 3.31
N LEU A 180 9.46 3.21 4.41
CA LEU A 180 10.78 3.85 4.49
C LEU A 180 11.92 2.84 4.47
N LYS A 181 11.69 1.60 4.94
CA LYS A 181 12.66 0.50 4.80
C LYS A 181 13.00 0.23 3.34
N VAL A 182 12.02 0.37 2.45
CA VAL A 182 12.22 0.21 1.00
C VAL A 182 13.07 1.37 0.44
N LEU A 183 12.76 2.62 0.79
CA LEU A 183 13.55 3.80 0.34
C LEU A 183 14.98 3.77 0.86
N GLU A 184 15.18 3.50 2.15
CA GLU A 184 16.51 3.56 2.80
C GLU A 184 17.47 2.48 2.28
N ASN A 185 16.93 1.35 1.81
CA ASN A 185 17.72 0.31 1.14
C ASN A 185 17.94 0.59 -0.37
N GLY A 186 17.59 1.79 -0.86
CA GLY A 186 17.89 2.25 -2.22
C GLY A 186 16.92 1.77 -3.30
N TYR A 187 15.80 1.16 -2.91
CA TYR A 187 14.79 0.71 -3.86
C TYR A 187 13.83 1.84 -4.23
N ARG A 188 13.37 1.81 -5.48
CA ARG A 188 12.44 2.82 -6.01
C ARG A 188 11.00 2.38 -5.84
N MET A 189 10.16 3.37 -5.54
CA MET A 189 8.73 3.16 -5.32
C MET A 189 7.90 4.08 -6.20
N LYS A 190 6.97 3.52 -6.99
CA LYS A 190 6.08 4.28 -7.85
C LYS A 190 4.80 4.66 -7.11
N GLN A 191 4.34 5.89 -7.23
CA GLN A 191 3.10 6.34 -6.61
C GLN A 191 1.97 6.36 -7.64
N HIS A 192 0.84 5.75 -7.28
CA HIS A 192 -0.44 6.02 -7.93
C HIS A 192 -1.07 7.25 -7.29
N ILE A 193 -1.22 8.34 -8.04
CA ILE A 193 -1.88 9.55 -7.56
C ILE A 193 -3.38 9.43 -7.89
N PHE A 194 -4.19 9.23 -6.86
CA PHE A 194 -5.64 9.10 -6.96
C PHE A 194 -6.33 10.40 -6.53
N LEU A 195 -7.00 11.07 -7.46
CA LEU A 195 -7.70 12.33 -7.18
C LEU A 195 -9.22 12.10 -7.29
N TYR A 196 -9.93 12.19 -6.17
CA TYR A 196 -11.38 12.13 -6.16
C TYR A 196 -11.96 13.23 -7.06
N GLY A 197 -12.71 12.84 -8.08
CA GLY A 197 -13.40 13.77 -8.99
C GLY A 197 -12.77 13.95 -10.37
N ASP A 198 -11.64 13.32 -10.66
CA ASP A 198 -11.10 13.28 -12.03
C ASP A 198 -11.75 12.12 -12.83
N GLN A 199 -13.09 12.15 -12.92
CA GLN A 199 -13.79 11.52 -14.03
C GLN A 199 -13.70 12.42 -15.26
N SER A 200 -12.47 12.70 -15.70
CA SER A 200 -12.20 13.11 -17.07
C SER A 200 -11.64 11.91 -17.82
N GLY A 201 -12.49 10.89 -17.98
CA GLY A 201 -12.39 10.02 -19.15
C GLY A 201 -12.93 10.79 -20.38
N PRO A 202 -12.47 10.45 -21.59
CA PRO A 202 -12.83 11.15 -22.83
C PRO A 202 -14.34 11.13 -23.14
#